data_AF-A0A352AAN6-F1
#
_entry.id   AF-A0A352AAN6-F1
#
_cell.length_a   1.000
_cell.length_b   1.000
_cell.length_c   1.000
_cell.angle_alpha   90.00
_cell.angle_beta   90.00
_cell.angle_gamma   90.00
#
_symmetry.space_group_name_H-M   'P 1'
#
loop_
_entity.id
_entity.type
_entity.pdbx_description
1 polymer ?
#
loop_
_entity_poly.entity_id
_entity_poly.type
_entity_poly.pdbx_seq_one_letter_code
_entity_poly.pdbx_strand_id
1 'polypeptide(L)'
;MLDGEKFVRWCQQLGLAEPTRKYIEVLRTSPPSPVVRSRTGNVSGRYPSRKMGVTIQFESHHNELAGIYEMEYDPDVLEYYDQPSGIKLRYQALSGRKVGVLHTPDFFVLRQTSAGWEEWKTLDELVRLSAKMPARYVRGVEGQWHCPPGEEVAQSLGLYYRIRCNVEIDWVFQNNLHFLEDYLQPSDLDLEESVRANITLVVELHPGITLGELLEQGYNCDEVYSLIAQNHLKVNWRNVNIAQLGWQLQIFPASQKVGQTETTKWTGASTLELTPNLVDLKPGSLVVWNGKSLSILNRGETHTALLNEEAKVIQLPNVALWELVKQGELTGVVSQSSSSNIVNDLLAKDRRIH
;
A
#
# COMPACT_ATOMS: atom_id res chain seq x y z
N MET A 1 5.45 15.16 6.08
CA MET A 1 6.51 16.15 5.77
C MET A 1 7.51 16.16 6.93
N LEU A 2 8.80 16.37 6.66
CA LEU A 2 9.82 16.50 7.70
C LEU A 2 9.56 17.76 8.53
N ASP A 3 9.70 17.67 9.84
CA ASP A 3 9.76 18.88 10.67
C ASP A 3 11.10 19.62 10.45
N GLY A 4 11.19 20.85 10.98
CA GLY A 4 12.37 21.71 10.79
C GLY A 4 13.68 21.05 11.26
N GLU A 5 13.67 20.37 12.41
CA GLU A 5 14.87 19.70 12.94
C GLU A 5 15.30 18.51 12.08
N LYS A 6 14.34 17.66 11.69
CA LYS A 6 14.61 16.51 10.82
C LYS A 6 15.14 16.96 9.46
N PHE A 7 14.61 18.04 8.90
CA PHE A 7 15.10 18.59 7.64
C PHE A 7 16.55 19.08 7.74
N VAL A 8 16.91 19.78 8.81
CA VAL A 8 18.29 20.24 9.03
C VAL A 8 19.25 19.04 9.15
N ARG A 9 18.87 18.02 9.94
CA ARG A 9 19.69 16.79 10.07
C ARG A 9 19.83 16.06 8.75
N TRP A 10 18.75 15.97 7.97
CA TRP A 10 18.75 15.36 6.64
C TRP A 10 19.68 16.12 5.67
N CYS A 11 19.62 17.45 5.65
CA CYS A 11 20.54 18.28 4.84
C CYS A 11 22.00 18.09 5.23
N GLN A 12 22.28 17.93 6.54
CA GLN A 12 23.63 17.66 7.05
C GLN A 12 24.11 16.26 6.66
N GLN A 13 23.26 15.24 6.80
CA GLN A 13 23.58 13.86 6.44
C GLN A 13 23.94 13.73 4.95
N LEU A 14 23.24 14.46 4.08
CA LEU A 14 23.52 14.47 2.64
C LEU A 14 24.68 15.39 2.24
N GLY A 15 25.25 16.16 3.19
CA GLY A 15 26.31 17.12 2.89
C GLY A 15 25.88 18.21 1.91
N LEU A 16 24.59 18.57 1.86
CA LEU A 16 24.08 19.55 0.88
C LEU A 16 24.75 20.91 1.10
N ALA A 17 25.17 21.55 0.02
CA ALA A 17 25.68 22.91 0.06
C ALA A 17 24.58 23.93 0.37
N GLU A 18 24.95 25.08 0.93
CA GLU A 18 23.99 26.12 1.34
C GLU A 18 23.04 26.59 0.21
N PRO A 19 23.50 26.80 -1.04
CA PRO A 19 22.60 27.16 -2.14
C PRO A 19 21.52 26.10 -2.39
N THR A 20 21.88 24.82 -2.30
CA THR A 20 20.95 23.70 -2.49
C THR A 20 19.94 23.63 -1.35
N ARG A 21 20.39 23.79 -0.09
CA ARG A 21 19.49 23.83 1.07
C ARG A 21 18.45 24.94 0.94
N LYS A 22 18.90 26.15 0.60
CA LYS A 22 18.02 27.30 0.39
C LYS A 22 17.02 27.09 -0.73
N TYR A 23 17.43 26.44 -1.83
CA TYR A 23 16.50 26.07 -2.90
C TYR A 23 15.39 25.15 -2.38
N ILE A 24 15.75 24.12 -1.62
CA ILE A 24 14.78 23.18 -1.06
C ILE A 24 13.87 23.87 -0.02
N GLU A 25 14.41 24.72 0.86
CA GLU A 25 13.59 25.50 1.81
C GLU A 25 12.54 26.38 1.11
N VAL A 26 12.93 27.03 0.01
CA VAL A 26 11.99 27.82 -0.80
C VAL A 26 10.90 26.91 -1.40
N LEU A 27 11.26 25.74 -1.94
CA LEU A 27 10.26 24.79 -2.44
C LEU A 27 9.28 24.36 -1.34
N ARG A 28 9.79 24.00 -0.16
CA ARG A 28 8.99 23.52 0.98
C ARG A 28 8.03 24.57 1.54
N THR A 29 8.36 25.85 1.39
CA THR A 29 7.57 26.98 1.91
C THR A 29 6.71 27.65 0.84
N SER A 30 6.89 27.30 -0.43
CA SER A 30 6.10 27.84 -1.53
C SER A 30 4.68 27.26 -1.49
N PRO A 31 3.64 28.08 -1.72
CA PRO A 31 2.29 27.55 -1.90
C PRO A 31 2.27 26.64 -3.15
N PRO A 32 1.31 25.69 -3.24
CA PRO A 32 1.13 24.87 -4.44
C PRO A 32 1.08 25.76 -5.68
N SER A 33 1.73 25.33 -6.76
CA SER A 33 1.82 26.12 -7.99
C SER A 33 0.44 26.64 -8.42
N PRO A 34 0.33 27.91 -8.90
CA PRO A 34 -0.95 28.46 -9.33
C PRO A 34 -1.57 27.59 -10.42
N VAL A 35 -2.87 27.33 -10.31
CA VAL A 35 -3.66 26.49 -11.23
C VAL A 35 -3.28 26.79 -12.68
N VAL A 36 -2.66 25.82 -13.35
CA VAL A 36 -2.42 25.89 -14.79
C VAL A 36 -3.79 25.85 -15.46
N ARG A 37 -4.13 26.88 -16.23
CA ARG A 37 -5.37 26.89 -17.01
C ARG A 37 -5.33 25.69 -17.95
N SER A 38 -6.26 24.76 -17.76
CA SER A 38 -6.40 23.59 -18.63
C SER A 38 -6.41 24.03 -20.08
N ARG A 39 -5.40 23.59 -20.84
CA ARG A 39 -5.46 23.66 -22.30
C ARG A 39 -6.46 22.62 -22.77
N THR A 40 -7.14 22.91 -23.87
CA THR A 40 -8.19 22.05 -24.45
C THR A 40 -7.61 20.65 -24.69
N GLY A 41 -8.00 19.67 -23.86
CA GLY A 41 -7.48 18.29 -23.89
C GLY A 41 -6.86 17.79 -22.57
N ASN A 42 -6.53 18.68 -21.62
CA ASN A 42 -5.86 18.31 -20.37
C ASN A 42 -6.88 18.04 -19.25
N VAL A 43 -6.77 16.91 -18.55
CA VAL A 43 -7.43 16.70 -17.24
C VAL A 43 -6.43 17.07 -16.15
N SER A 44 -6.70 18.16 -15.44
CA SER A 44 -5.95 18.52 -14.24
C SER A 44 -6.68 17.98 -13.00
N GLY A 45 -5.96 17.42 -12.05
CA GLY A 45 -6.53 16.90 -10.82
C GLY A 45 -5.79 17.35 -9.57
N ARG A 46 -6.29 16.88 -8.43
CA ARG A 46 -5.74 17.14 -7.09
C ARG A 46 -5.61 15.83 -6.35
N TYR A 47 -4.47 15.61 -5.70
CA TYR A 47 -4.22 14.44 -4.89
C TYR A 47 -3.96 14.84 -3.43
N PRO A 48 -4.75 14.38 -2.46
CA PRO A 48 -4.52 14.67 -1.04
C PRO A 48 -3.39 13.77 -0.49
N SER A 49 -2.15 14.25 -0.52
CA SER A 49 -1.00 13.49 0.01
C SER A 49 -1.12 13.34 1.53
N ARG A 50 -1.19 12.09 2.01
CA ARG A 50 -1.11 11.78 3.45
C ARG A 50 0.32 11.90 3.95
N LYS A 51 1.31 11.51 3.14
CA LYS A 51 2.74 11.62 3.47
C LYS A 51 3.12 13.06 3.80
N MET A 52 2.57 14.03 3.07
CA MET A 52 2.90 15.44 3.23
C MET A 52 1.84 16.25 3.96
N GLY A 53 0.59 15.77 4.06
CA GLY A 53 -0.54 16.48 4.67
C GLY A 53 -1.01 17.67 3.83
N VAL A 54 -0.74 17.67 2.52
CA VAL A 54 -1.08 18.75 1.58
C VAL A 54 -1.69 18.19 0.31
N THR A 55 -2.39 19.04 -0.45
CA THR A 55 -2.90 18.66 -1.77
C THR A 55 -1.87 18.97 -2.86
N ILE A 56 -1.52 17.94 -3.63
CA ILE A 56 -0.60 18.01 -4.78
C ILE A 56 -1.43 18.15 -6.06
N GLN A 57 -1.00 18.99 -6.99
CA GLN A 57 -1.66 19.11 -8.30
C GLN A 57 -0.99 18.17 -9.31
N PHE A 58 -1.76 17.74 -10.31
CA PHE A 58 -1.23 16.98 -11.44
C PHE A 58 -1.96 17.30 -12.73
N GLU A 59 -1.27 17.13 -13.84
CA GLU A 59 -1.84 17.11 -15.19
C GLU A 59 -1.78 15.69 -15.78
N SER A 60 -2.90 15.23 -16.34
CA SER A 60 -3.08 13.86 -16.84
C SER A 60 -2.24 13.50 -18.07
N HIS A 61 -1.39 14.42 -18.57
CA HIS A 61 -0.74 14.27 -19.86
C HIS A 61 0.47 13.33 -19.87
N HIS A 62 1.12 13.08 -18.72
CA HIS A 62 2.42 12.41 -18.69
C HIS A 62 2.59 11.33 -17.62
N ASN A 63 1.50 10.71 -17.15
CA ASN A 63 1.52 9.75 -16.04
C ASN A 63 1.92 10.39 -14.70
N GLU A 64 1.71 11.70 -14.53
CA GLU A 64 2.01 12.42 -13.29
C GLU A 64 1.26 11.84 -12.09
N LEU A 65 -0.03 11.48 -12.27
CA LEU A 65 -0.80 10.80 -11.23
C LEU A 65 -0.17 9.47 -10.82
N ALA A 66 0.32 8.68 -11.79
CA ALA A 66 1.02 7.44 -11.49
C ALA A 66 2.33 7.68 -10.74
N GLY A 67 3.06 8.74 -11.11
CA GLY A 67 4.25 9.19 -10.38
C GLY A 67 3.93 9.61 -8.95
N ILE A 68 2.82 10.33 -8.72
CA ILE A 68 2.34 10.67 -7.38
C ILE A 68 2.08 9.41 -6.56
N TYR A 69 1.38 8.41 -7.12
CA TYR A 69 1.12 7.15 -6.43
C TYR A 69 2.42 6.38 -6.10
N GLU A 70 3.37 6.31 -7.02
CA GLU A 70 4.67 5.68 -6.73
C GLU A 70 5.38 6.41 -5.58
N MET A 71 5.42 7.75 -5.60
CA MET A 71 6.11 8.53 -4.57
C MET A 71 5.38 8.52 -3.22
N GLU A 72 4.05 8.59 -3.21
CA GLU A 72 3.23 8.62 -1.99
C GLU A 72 3.44 7.35 -1.15
N TYR A 73 3.57 6.20 -1.81
CA TYR A 73 3.67 4.90 -1.15
C TYR A 73 5.10 4.33 -1.12
N ASP A 74 6.08 5.01 -1.73
CA ASP A 74 7.50 4.66 -1.59
C ASP A 74 8.00 5.06 -0.19
N PRO A 75 8.48 4.11 0.65
CA PRO A 75 9.02 4.42 1.97
C PRO A 75 10.35 5.19 1.92
N ASP A 76 11.07 5.18 0.79
CA ASP A 76 12.27 6.00 0.60
C ASP A 76 11.94 7.47 0.35
N VAL A 77 10.75 7.79 -0.16
CA VAL A 77 10.32 9.17 -0.39
C VAL A 77 9.84 9.81 0.90
N LEU A 78 10.37 11.00 1.22
CA LEU A 78 10.03 11.81 2.38
C LEU A 78 9.04 12.92 2.01
N GLU A 79 9.30 13.62 0.89
CA GLU A 79 8.51 14.74 0.37
C GLU A 79 8.63 14.77 -1.16
N TYR A 80 7.60 15.28 -1.85
CA TYR A 80 7.61 15.48 -3.29
C TYR A 80 6.79 16.72 -3.67
N TYR A 81 7.26 17.47 -4.65
CA TYR A 81 6.71 18.78 -5.02
C TYR A 81 6.42 18.80 -6.51
N ASP A 82 5.18 19.07 -6.89
CA ASP A 82 4.78 19.24 -8.28
C ASP A 82 5.26 20.58 -8.85
N GLN A 83 5.68 20.55 -10.12
CA GLN A 83 6.05 21.75 -10.88
C GLN A 83 7.03 22.67 -10.14
N PRO A 84 8.19 22.17 -9.68
CA PRO A 84 9.21 22.97 -8.99
C PRO A 84 9.73 24.12 -9.86
N SER A 85 10.48 25.05 -9.26
CA SER A 85 11.06 26.16 -10.01
C SER A 85 11.90 25.66 -11.19
N GLY A 86 11.69 26.26 -12.37
CA GLY A 86 12.35 25.83 -13.59
C GLY A 86 13.88 25.95 -13.53
N ILE A 87 14.56 24.96 -14.08
CA ILE A 87 16.02 24.90 -14.22
C ILE A 87 16.43 25.28 -15.65
N LYS A 88 17.58 25.95 -15.78
CA LYS A 88 18.08 26.37 -17.09
C LYS A 88 18.96 25.29 -17.71
N LEU A 89 18.44 24.61 -18.73
CA LEU A 89 19.19 23.63 -19.49
C LEU A 89 19.99 24.31 -20.60
N ARG A 90 21.22 23.84 -20.81
CA ARG A 90 22.08 24.30 -21.90
C ARG A 90 22.64 23.09 -22.64
N TYR A 91 22.45 23.04 -23.95
CA TYR A 91 22.94 21.93 -24.78
C TYR A 91 23.09 22.37 -26.24
N GLN A 92 23.75 21.55 -27.04
CA GLN A 92 23.87 21.76 -28.47
C GLN A 92 22.71 21.06 -29.19
N ALA A 93 21.92 21.79 -29.97
CA ALA A 93 20.86 21.20 -30.79
C ALA A 93 21.44 20.35 -31.92
N LEU A 94 20.59 19.53 -32.55
CA LEU A 94 20.95 18.74 -33.73
C LEU A 94 21.53 19.61 -34.87
N SER A 95 21.11 20.87 -34.98
CA SER A 95 21.64 21.84 -35.94
C SER A 95 23.02 22.41 -35.60
N GLY A 96 23.62 21.99 -34.48
CA GLY A 96 24.89 22.51 -33.97
C GLY A 96 24.77 23.83 -33.19
N ARG A 97 23.59 24.45 -33.11
CA ARG A 97 23.35 25.70 -32.36
C ARG A 97 23.34 25.45 -30.85
N LYS A 98 23.89 26.39 -30.08
CA LYS A 98 23.76 26.39 -28.61
C LYS A 98 22.33 26.81 -28.21
N VAL A 99 21.66 25.97 -27.44
CA VAL A 99 20.32 26.20 -26.91
C VAL A 99 20.39 26.46 -25.42
N GLY A 100 19.61 27.44 -24.94
CA GLY A 100 19.34 27.65 -23.53
C GLY A 100 17.82 27.70 -23.32
N VAL A 101 17.26 26.76 -22.56
CA VAL A 101 15.82 26.68 -22.31
C VAL A 101 15.56 26.63 -20.82
N LEU A 102 14.53 27.35 -20.37
CA LEU A 102 13.99 27.18 -19.02
C LEU A 102 13.06 25.97 -19.05
N HIS A 103 13.39 24.97 -18.24
CA HIS A 103 12.66 23.72 -18.16
C HIS A 103 12.15 23.54 -16.74
N THR A 104 10.85 23.32 -16.61
CA THR A 104 10.22 22.88 -15.38
C THR A 104 10.12 21.37 -15.42
N PRO A 105 10.82 20.64 -14.52
CA PRO A 105 10.60 19.21 -14.35
C PRO A 105 9.24 18.94 -13.73
N ASP A 106 8.69 17.73 -13.88
CA ASP A 106 7.38 17.39 -13.32
C ASP A 106 7.38 17.38 -11.79
N PHE A 107 8.42 16.81 -11.15
CA PHE A 107 8.55 16.75 -9.69
C PHE A 107 9.94 17.09 -9.17
N PHE A 108 9.99 17.59 -7.94
CA PHE A 108 11.18 17.56 -7.09
C PHE A 108 10.94 16.63 -5.89
N VAL A 109 11.85 15.71 -5.63
CA VAL A 109 11.63 14.61 -4.68
C VAL A 109 12.75 14.55 -3.66
N LEU A 110 12.38 14.52 -2.38
CA LEU A 110 13.27 14.31 -1.25
C LEU A 110 13.17 12.85 -0.83
N ARG A 111 14.29 12.14 -0.87
CA ARG A 111 14.43 10.74 -0.48
C ARG A 111 15.26 10.61 0.79
N GLN A 112 15.27 9.46 1.43
CA GLN A 112 16.05 9.24 2.67
C GLN A 112 17.53 9.57 2.48
N THR A 113 18.09 9.24 1.31
CA THR A 113 19.53 9.34 1.03
C THR A 113 19.88 10.22 -0.18
N SER A 114 18.91 10.90 -0.78
CA SER A 114 19.15 11.76 -1.95
C SER A 114 18.01 12.76 -2.17
N ALA A 115 18.22 13.73 -3.06
CA ALA A 115 17.14 14.56 -3.58
C ALA A 115 17.43 14.99 -5.02
N GLY A 116 16.39 15.34 -5.75
CA GLY A 116 16.53 15.70 -7.15
C GLY A 116 15.23 15.87 -7.90
N TRP A 117 15.36 16.10 -9.20
CA TRP A 117 14.23 16.26 -10.10
C TRP A 117 13.88 14.94 -10.79
N GLU A 118 12.59 14.68 -10.93
CA GLU A 118 12.04 13.57 -11.72
C GLU A 118 11.14 14.14 -12.83
N GLU A 119 11.45 13.79 -14.08
CA GLU A 119 10.70 14.16 -15.28
C GLU A 119 10.03 12.91 -15.84
N TRP A 120 8.71 12.90 -15.92
CA TRP A 120 7.91 11.79 -16.41
C TRP A 120 7.59 11.95 -17.91
N LYS A 121 7.81 10.87 -18.66
CA LYS A 121 7.51 10.80 -20.09
C LYS A 121 7.02 9.41 -20.48
N THR A 122 6.19 9.35 -21.51
CA THR A 122 5.88 8.07 -22.15
C THR A 122 7.05 7.60 -23.01
N LEU A 123 7.17 6.29 -23.23
CA LEU A 123 8.17 5.72 -24.12
C LEU A 123 8.07 6.32 -25.55
N ASP A 124 6.85 6.46 -26.07
CA ASP A 124 6.60 7.03 -27.40
C ASP A 124 7.05 8.49 -27.50
N GLU A 125 6.89 9.28 -26.43
CA GLU A 125 7.46 10.62 -26.36
C GLU A 125 8.98 10.58 -26.35
N LEU A 126 9.61 9.76 -25.52
CA LEU A 126 11.07 9.68 -25.42
C LEU A 126 11.72 9.25 -26.73
N VAL A 127 11.12 8.29 -27.43
CA VAL A 127 11.57 7.89 -28.78
C VAL A 127 11.52 9.09 -29.73
N ARG A 128 10.41 9.82 -29.80
CA ARG A 128 10.29 11.02 -30.66
C ARG A 128 11.23 12.15 -30.24
N LEU A 129 11.38 12.39 -28.95
CA LEU A 129 12.19 13.46 -28.38
C LEU A 129 13.68 13.19 -28.58
N SER A 130 14.12 11.94 -28.47
CA SER A 130 15.51 11.55 -28.71
C SER A 130 15.95 11.79 -30.16
N ALA A 131 15.06 11.54 -31.13
CA ALA A 131 15.33 11.88 -32.53
C ALA A 131 15.42 13.39 -32.77
N LYS A 132 14.57 14.18 -32.09
CA LYS A 132 14.48 15.64 -32.28
C LYS A 132 15.55 16.42 -31.49
N MET A 133 15.89 15.96 -30.29
CA MET A 133 16.77 16.61 -29.33
C MET A 133 17.72 15.57 -28.71
N PRO A 134 18.62 14.97 -29.51
CA PRO A 134 19.48 13.86 -29.06
C PRO A 134 20.48 14.26 -27.98
N ALA A 135 20.83 15.54 -27.85
CA ALA A 135 21.68 16.01 -26.75
C ALA A 135 20.91 16.20 -25.42
N ARG A 136 19.57 16.14 -25.46
CA ARG A 136 18.71 16.31 -24.28
C ARG A 136 18.03 15.02 -23.84
N TYR A 137 17.69 14.12 -24.76
CA TYR A 137 17.06 12.84 -24.42
C TYR A 137 17.90 11.72 -25.01
N VAL A 138 18.64 11.02 -24.15
CA VAL A 138 19.58 9.97 -24.52
C VAL A 138 19.12 8.65 -23.94
N ARG A 139 19.05 7.61 -24.76
CA ARG A 139 18.84 6.25 -24.27
C ARG A 139 20.18 5.62 -23.91
N GLY A 140 20.34 5.23 -22.66
CA GLY A 140 21.50 4.51 -22.15
C GLY A 140 21.56 3.07 -22.65
N VAL A 141 22.69 2.42 -22.41
CA VAL A 141 22.98 1.06 -22.87
C VAL A 141 22.10 -0.01 -22.22
N GLU A 142 21.64 0.22 -20.99
CA GLU A 142 20.73 -0.67 -20.26
C GLU A 142 19.26 -0.29 -20.48
N GLY A 143 18.99 0.64 -21.41
CA GLY A 143 17.65 1.07 -21.78
C GLY A 143 17.07 2.19 -20.92
N GLN A 144 17.80 2.70 -19.93
CA GLN A 144 17.42 3.87 -19.13
C GLN A 144 17.44 5.16 -19.96
N TRP A 145 16.65 6.15 -19.56
CA TRP A 145 16.59 7.44 -20.24
C TRP A 145 17.33 8.52 -19.43
N HIS A 146 18.14 9.30 -20.14
CA HIS A 146 19.00 10.33 -19.57
C HIS A 146 18.67 11.70 -20.13
N CYS A 147 18.90 12.71 -19.28
CA CYS A 147 18.90 14.11 -19.67
C CYS A 147 20.24 14.72 -19.31
N PRO A 148 21.29 14.58 -20.14
CA PRO A 148 22.61 15.10 -19.82
C PRO A 148 22.63 16.57 -19.35
N PRO A 149 21.92 17.53 -19.99
CA PRO A 149 21.92 18.90 -19.50
C PRO A 149 21.15 19.09 -18.19
N GLY A 150 20.19 18.22 -17.87
CA GLY A 150 19.50 18.22 -16.57
C GLY A 150 20.37 17.64 -15.46
N GLU A 151 21.06 16.54 -15.77
CA GLU A 151 22.03 15.88 -14.89
C GLU A 151 23.19 16.80 -14.55
N GLU A 152 23.73 17.55 -15.51
CA GLU A 152 24.80 18.54 -15.29
C GLU A 152 24.36 19.62 -14.27
N VAL A 153 23.15 20.16 -14.44
CA VAL A 153 22.59 21.14 -13.50
C VAL A 153 22.43 20.53 -12.11
N ALA A 154 21.87 19.33 -12.03
CA ALA A 154 21.61 18.70 -10.74
C ALA A 154 22.91 18.32 -10.01
N GLN A 155 23.89 17.78 -10.73
CA GLN A 155 25.19 17.43 -10.19
C GLN A 155 25.91 18.64 -9.59
N SER A 156 25.81 19.81 -10.23
CA SER A 156 26.39 21.06 -9.70
C SER A 156 25.81 21.49 -8.34
N LEU A 157 24.64 20.96 -7.99
CA LEU A 157 23.93 21.22 -6.74
C LEU A 157 24.01 20.05 -5.76
N GLY A 158 24.71 18.96 -6.10
CA GLY A 158 24.72 17.73 -5.31
C GLY A 158 23.38 16.99 -5.32
N LEU A 159 22.59 17.17 -6.38
CA LEU A 159 21.27 16.58 -6.58
C LEU A 159 21.29 15.61 -7.78
N TYR A 160 20.25 14.79 -7.92
CA TYR A 160 20.03 14.00 -9.13
C TYR A 160 19.03 14.66 -10.09
N TYR A 161 19.09 14.23 -11.35
CA TYR A 161 18.03 14.44 -12.32
C TYR A 161 17.72 13.09 -12.96
N ARG A 162 16.44 12.70 -13.03
CA ARG A 162 16.01 11.41 -13.60
C ARG A 162 14.87 11.61 -14.58
N ILE A 163 14.94 10.89 -15.69
CA ILE A 163 13.77 10.66 -16.53
C ILE A 163 13.11 9.38 -16.05
N ARG A 164 11.81 9.46 -15.75
CA ARG A 164 10.93 8.33 -15.45
C ARG A 164 10.12 7.99 -16.68
N CYS A 165 9.95 6.71 -16.94
CA CYS A 165 9.22 6.23 -18.10
C CYS A 165 7.98 5.45 -17.69
N ASN A 166 6.90 5.56 -18.46
CA ASN A 166 5.65 4.85 -18.18
C ASN A 166 5.78 3.31 -18.18
N VAL A 167 6.86 2.77 -18.77
CA VAL A 167 7.18 1.33 -18.71
C VAL A 167 7.64 0.87 -17.33
N GLU A 168 8.04 1.80 -16.46
CA GLU A 168 8.44 1.55 -15.08
C GLU A 168 7.23 1.52 -14.13
N ILE A 169 6.04 1.91 -14.62
CA ILE A 169 4.83 1.99 -13.81
C ILE A 169 4.31 0.58 -13.53
N ASP A 170 4.10 0.30 -12.26
CA ASP A 170 3.45 -0.92 -11.80
C ASP A 170 1.93 -0.77 -11.93
N TRP A 171 1.39 -1.13 -13.10
CA TRP A 171 -0.05 -0.98 -13.37
C TRP A 171 -0.94 -1.81 -12.44
N VAL A 172 -0.43 -2.90 -11.85
CA VAL A 172 -1.18 -3.67 -10.85
C VAL A 172 -1.33 -2.84 -9.58
N PHE A 173 -0.24 -2.26 -9.11
CA PHE A 173 -0.24 -1.34 -7.98
C PHE A 173 -1.15 -0.13 -8.19
N GLN A 174 -1.09 0.50 -9.36
CA GLN A 174 -1.93 1.64 -9.71
C GLN A 174 -3.43 1.29 -9.67
N ASN A 175 -3.81 0.14 -10.26
CA ASN A 175 -5.20 -0.33 -10.25
C ASN A 175 -5.68 -0.65 -8.83
N ASN A 176 -4.82 -1.23 -7.99
CA ASN A 176 -5.14 -1.52 -6.59
C ASN A 176 -5.34 -0.25 -5.76
N LEU A 177 -4.51 0.77 -5.98
CA LEU A 177 -4.68 2.08 -5.34
C LEU A 177 -5.99 2.73 -5.74
N HIS A 178 -6.32 2.70 -7.03
CA HIS A 178 -7.59 3.24 -7.52
C HIS A 178 -8.79 2.47 -6.95
N PHE A 179 -8.72 1.14 -6.89
CA PHE A 179 -9.76 0.31 -6.27
C PHE A 179 -9.97 0.65 -4.79
N LEU A 180 -8.88 0.93 -4.05
CA LEU A 180 -8.95 1.24 -2.62
C LEU A 180 -9.14 2.74 -2.34
N GLU A 181 -9.29 3.60 -3.35
CA GLU A 181 -9.24 5.06 -3.22
C GLU A 181 -10.22 5.60 -2.16
N ASP A 182 -11.43 5.05 -2.11
CA ASP A 182 -12.46 5.44 -1.15
C ASP A 182 -12.08 5.08 0.30
N TYR A 183 -11.41 3.95 0.51
CA TYR A 183 -10.91 3.50 1.82
C TYR A 183 -9.60 4.20 2.21
N LEU A 184 -8.93 4.80 1.23
CA LEU A 184 -7.71 5.57 1.39
C LEU A 184 -8.00 7.04 1.77
N GLN A 185 -9.25 7.48 1.81
CA GLN A 185 -9.55 8.77 2.43
C GLN A 185 -9.76 8.57 3.93
N PRO A 186 -9.36 9.52 4.79
CA PRO A 186 -9.80 9.51 6.17
C PRO A 186 -11.33 9.62 6.18
N SER A 187 -12.00 8.47 6.28
CA SER A 187 -13.45 8.39 6.43
C SER A 187 -13.80 8.55 7.90
N ASP A 188 -14.94 9.17 8.20
CA ASP A 188 -15.55 9.17 9.54
C ASP A 188 -15.94 7.75 10.02
N LEU A 189 -15.74 6.73 9.18
CA LEU A 189 -15.79 5.32 9.55
C LEU A 189 -14.51 4.93 10.30
N ASP A 190 -14.34 5.47 11.51
CA ASP A 190 -13.47 4.82 12.47
C ASP A 190 -14.08 3.44 12.73
N LEU A 191 -13.46 2.41 12.14
CA LEU A 191 -13.80 1.03 12.46
C LEU A 191 -13.75 0.86 13.96
N GLU A 192 -14.80 0.24 14.51
CA GLU A 192 -14.85 -0.07 15.92
C GLU A 192 -13.58 -0.84 16.31
N GLU A 193 -12.89 -0.39 17.36
CA GLU A 193 -11.59 -0.96 17.75
C GLU A 193 -11.70 -2.47 18.03
N SER A 194 -12.88 -2.91 18.48
CA SER A 194 -13.20 -4.33 18.64
C SER A 194 -13.12 -5.09 17.31
N VAL A 195 -13.72 -4.58 16.22
CA VAL A 195 -13.72 -5.18 14.88
C VAL A 195 -12.30 -5.20 14.31
N ARG A 196 -11.58 -4.08 14.42
CA ARG A 196 -10.17 -3.99 14.01
C ARG A 196 -9.31 -5.05 14.70
N ALA A 197 -9.40 -5.14 16.03
CA ALA A 197 -8.64 -6.10 16.82
C ALA A 197 -8.95 -7.54 16.42
N ASN A 198 -10.20 -7.83 16.05
CA ASN A 198 -10.65 -9.18 15.66
C ASN A 198 -10.03 -9.63 14.36
N ILE A 199 -10.22 -8.83 13.32
CA ILE A 199 -9.74 -9.18 11.98
C ILE A 199 -8.22 -9.26 12.01
N THR A 200 -7.55 -8.28 12.65
CA THR A 200 -6.09 -8.29 12.80
C THR A 200 -5.61 -9.56 13.49
N LEU A 201 -6.29 -10.00 14.54
CA LEU A 201 -5.95 -11.23 15.24
C LEU A 201 -6.15 -12.48 14.38
N VAL A 202 -7.30 -12.61 13.71
CA VAL A 202 -7.58 -13.78 12.85
C VAL A 202 -6.49 -13.92 11.79
N VAL A 203 -6.05 -12.80 11.21
CA VAL A 203 -4.98 -12.75 10.22
C VAL A 203 -3.60 -13.05 10.84
N GLU A 204 -3.30 -12.58 12.06
CA GLU A 204 -2.07 -12.94 12.80
C GLU A 204 -2.01 -14.45 13.12
N LEU A 205 -3.16 -15.07 13.42
CA LEU A 205 -3.26 -16.51 13.66
C LEU A 205 -3.18 -17.34 12.36
N HIS A 206 -3.67 -16.78 11.25
CA HIS A 206 -3.72 -17.45 9.95
C HIS A 206 -3.17 -16.56 8.83
N PRO A 207 -1.84 -16.30 8.80
CA PRO A 207 -1.26 -15.51 7.71
C PRO A 207 -1.53 -16.14 6.35
N GLY A 208 -2.15 -15.38 5.44
CA GLY A 208 -2.56 -15.87 4.13
C GLY A 208 -4.02 -16.31 4.06
N ILE A 209 -4.80 -16.14 5.13
CA ILE A 209 -6.27 -16.29 5.10
C ILE A 209 -6.85 -15.44 3.97
N THR A 210 -7.79 -16.01 3.24
CA THR A 210 -8.42 -15.34 2.11
C THR A 210 -9.53 -14.41 2.57
N LEU A 211 -9.84 -13.40 1.76
CA LEU A 211 -10.99 -12.53 1.98
C LEU A 211 -12.28 -13.35 2.12
N GLY A 212 -12.48 -14.37 1.27
CA GLY A 212 -13.65 -15.24 1.32
C GLY A 212 -13.83 -15.93 2.68
N GLU A 213 -12.75 -16.45 3.26
CA GLU A 213 -12.79 -17.10 4.57
C GLU A 213 -13.12 -16.10 5.70
N LEU A 214 -12.68 -14.85 5.60
CA LEU A 214 -13.09 -13.79 6.53
C LEU A 214 -14.58 -13.44 6.35
N LEU A 215 -15.08 -13.37 5.12
CA LEU A 215 -16.49 -13.10 4.84
C LEU A 215 -17.40 -14.23 5.36
N GLU A 216 -16.97 -15.49 5.22
CA GLU A 216 -17.68 -16.65 5.78
C GLU A 216 -17.75 -16.61 7.32
N GLN A 217 -16.75 -16.01 7.97
CA GLN A 217 -16.78 -15.75 9.41
C GLN A 217 -17.69 -14.57 9.79
N GLY A 218 -18.28 -13.87 8.81
CA GLY A 218 -19.25 -12.80 9.02
C GLY A 218 -18.64 -11.40 9.11
N TYR A 219 -17.36 -11.24 8.77
CA TYR A 219 -16.75 -9.91 8.60
C TYR A 219 -17.23 -9.26 7.29
N ASN A 220 -17.23 -7.93 7.23
CA ASN A 220 -17.58 -7.19 6.02
C ASN A 220 -16.33 -6.91 5.16
N CYS A 221 -16.46 -6.98 3.83
CA CYS A 221 -15.37 -6.62 2.92
C CYS A 221 -14.90 -5.18 3.09
N ASP A 222 -15.79 -4.24 3.38
CA ASP A 222 -15.44 -2.84 3.61
C ASP A 222 -14.53 -2.67 4.84
N GLU A 223 -14.76 -3.46 5.89
CA GLU A 223 -13.92 -3.45 7.09
C GLU A 223 -12.52 -3.96 6.76
N VAL A 224 -12.43 -5.04 6.00
CA VAL A 224 -11.14 -5.62 5.58
C VAL A 224 -10.38 -4.66 4.66
N TYR A 225 -11.04 -4.07 3.66
CA TYR A 225 -10.41 -3.09 2.76
C TYR A 225 -9.97 -1.82 3.49
N SER A 226 -10.75 -1.34 4.46
CA SER A 226 -10.38 -0.24 5.35
C SER A 226 -9.11 -0.56 6.15
N LEU A 227 -9.01 -1.77 6.72
CA LEU A 227 -7.82 -2.20 7.45
C LEU A 227 -6.58 -2.37 6.55
N ILE A 228 -6.76 -2.81 5.30
CA ILE A 228 -5.69 -2.85 4.29
C ILE A 228 -5.24 -1.42 3.96
N ALA A 229 -6.17 -0.50 3.70
CA ALA A 229 -5.91 0.90 3.37
C ALA A 229 -5.25 1.70 4.52
N GLN A 230 -5.51 1.30 5.76
CA GLN A 230 -4.93 1.83 6.98
C GLN A 230 -3.59 1.14 7.38
N ASN A 231 -3.10 0.19 6.57
CA ASN A 231 -1.91 -0.62 6.84
C ASN A 231 -1.97 -1.48 8.12
N HIS A 232 -3.16 -1.76 8.64
CA HIS A 232 -3.35 -2.75 9.72
C HIS A 232 -3.26 -4.19 9.20
N LEU A 233 -3.53 -4.38 7.91
CA LEU A 233 -3.39 -5.64 7.19
C LEU A 233 -2.54 -5.42 5.92
N LYS A 234 -1.93 -6.50 5.42
CA LYS A 234 -1.10 -6.49 4.21
C LYS A 234 -1.62 -7.44 3.16
N VAL A 235 -1.46 -7.05 1.90
CA VAL A 235 -1.69 -7.89 0.72
C VAL A 235 -0.50 -7.73 -0.23
N ASN A 236 -0.44 -8.52 -1.30
CA ASN A 236 0.59 -8.36 -2.33
C ASN A 236 0.23 -7.27 -3.35
N TRP A 237 0.30 -6.01 -2.93
CA TRP A 237 -0.16 -4.83 -3.70
C TRP A 237 0.41 -4.72 -5.12
N ARG A 238 1.58 -5.31 -5.39
CA ARG A 238 2.28 -5.20 -6.68
C ARG A 238 2.12 -6.42 -7.60
N ASN A 239 1.80 -7.59 -7.05
CA ASN A 239 1.73 -8.82 -7.85
C ASN A 239 0.32 -9.41 -7.96
N VAL A 240 -0.64 -8.86 -7.22
CA VAL A 240 -2.01 -9.37 -7.15
C VAL A 240 -2.99 -8.23 -7.38
N ASN A 241 -3.96 -8.42 -8.28
CA ASN A 241 -5.05 -7.47 -8.47
C ASN A 241 -6.16 -7.73 -7.44
N ILE A 242 -6.32 -6.81 -6.49
CA ILE A 242 -7.24 -6.91 -5.35
C ILE A 242 -8.69 -7.02 -5.85
N ALA A 243 -9.08 -6.17 -6.79
CA ALA A 243 -10.43 -6.13 -7.34
C ALA A 243 -10.80 -7.43 -8.07
N GLN A 244 -9.84 -8.02 -8.79
CA GLN A 244 -10.06 -9.24 -9.55
C GLN A 244 -10.06 -10.51 -8.70
N LEU A 245 -9.16 -10.61 -7.71
CA LEU A 245 -9.13 -11.81 -6.86
C LEU A 245 -10.34 -11.89 -5.95
N GLY A 246 -10.83 -10.75 -5.43
CA GLY A 246 -11.98 -10.70 -4.53
C GLY A 246 -11.85 -11.73 -3.42
N TRP A 247 -12.71 -12.75 -3.45
CA TRP A 247 -12.76 -13.85 -2.48
C TRP A 247 -11.43 -14.60 -2.28
N GLN A 248 -10.58 -14.71 -3.31
CA GLN A 248 -9.31 -15.45 -3.23
C GLN A 248 -8.15 -14.59 -2.72
N LEU A 249 -8.38 -13.32 -2.41
CA LEU A 249 -7.34 -12.39 -1.96
C LEU A 249 -6.77 -12.85 -0.62
N GLN A 250 -5.49 -13.25 -0.61
CA GLN A 250 -4.78 -13.60 0.61
C GLN A 250 -4.37 -12.36 1.40
N ILE A 251 -4.61 -12.40 2.71
CA ILE A 251 -4.40 -11.30 3.63
C ILE A 251 -3.40 -11.73 4.71
N PHE A 252 -2.46 -10.83 5.01
CA PHE A 252 -1.33 -11.07 5.88
C PHE A 252 -1.24 -10.02 6.98
N PRO A 253 -0.56 -10.33 8.10
CA PRO A 253 -0.41 -9.37 9.18
C PRO A 253 0.42 -8.15 8.79
N ALA A 254 0.16 -7.00 9.40
CA ALA A 254 0.98 -5.80 9.20
C ALA A 254 2.46 -6.00 9.54
N SER A 255 2.76 -6.88 10.49
CA SER A 255 4.13 -7.24 10.89
C SER A 255 4.90 -8.01 9.80
N GLN A 256 4.19 -8.65 8.86
CA GLN A 256 4.82 -9.49 7.84
C GLN A 256 5.63 -8.66 6.84
N LYS A 257 6.89 -9.07 6.64
CA LYS A 257 7.75 -8.50 5.61
C LYS A 257 7.35 -9.07 4.24
N VAL A 258 6.70 -8.24 3.44
CA VAL A 258 6.37 -8.51 2.04
C VAL A 258 7.64 -8.29 1.24
N GLY A 259 8.38 -9.36 0.94
CA GLY A 259 9.57 -9.29 0.09
C GLY A 259 9.17 -9.07 -1.38
N GLN A 260 9.74 -8.04 -2.03
CA GLN A 260 9.51 -7.73 -3.45
C GLN A 260 9.97 -8.84 -4.41
N THR A 261 10.74 -9.82 -3.95
CA THR A 261 11.37 -10.88 -4.77
C THR A 261 10.98 -12.31 -4.37
N GLU A 262 10.06 -12.51 -3.43
CA GLU A 262 9.70 -13.86 -2.99
C GLU A 262 8.39 -14.31 -3.62
N THR A 263 8.39 -14.69 -4.90
CA THR A 263 7.33 -15.51 -5.52
C THR A 263 7.17 -16.88 -4.82
N THR A 264 8.07 -17.23 -3.89
CA THR A 264 8.17 -18.54 -3.25
C THR A 264 7.62 -18.62 -1.82
N LYS A 265 7.00 -17.55 -1.26
CA LYS A 265 6.30 -17.61 0.05
C LYS A 265 4.82 -17.20 0.01
N TRP A 266 4.25 -16.97 -1.17
CA TRP A 266 2.81 -16.70 -1.33
C TRP A 266 1.99 -17.96 -1.62
N THR A 267 2.60 -19.14 -1.53
CA THR A 267 1.92 -20.44 -1.57
C THR A 267 1.82 -21.01 -0.15
N GLY A 268 1.21 -20.26 0.76
CA GLY A 268 0.37 -20.92 1.74
C GLY A 268 -0.87 -21.35 0.98
N ALA A 269 -0.97 -22.62 0.58
CA ALA A 269 -2.28 -23.17 0.28
C ALA A 269 -3.13 -22.87 1.52
N SER A 270 -4.23 -22.13 1.37
CA SER A 270 -5.22 -22.12 2.43
C SER A 270 -5.83 -23.51 2.44
N THR A 271 -5.23 -24.38 3.23
CA THR A 271 -5.96 -25.48 3.81
C THR A 271 -6.48 -24.94 5.13
N LEU A 272 -7.70 -24.41 5.12
CA LEU A 272 -8.67 -24.82 6.13
C LEU A 272 -8.84 -26.36 6.09
N GLU A 273 -7.75 -27.12 6.18
CA GLU A 273 -7.80 -28.50 6.63
C GLU A 273 -8.05 -28.39 8.12
N LEU A 274 -9.32 -28.24 8.49
CA LEU A 274 -9.90 -28.57 9.80
C LEU A 274 -8.85 -28.66 10.92
N THR A 275 -8.15 -27.57 11.22
CA THR A 275 -7.23 -27.56 12.34
C THR A 275 -8.11 -27.42 13.59
N PRO A 276 -7.92 -28.23 14.64
CA PRO A 276 -8.77 -28.22 15.85
C PRO A 276 -8.75 -26.89 16.66
N ASN A 277 -8.14 -25.83 16.12
CA ASN A 277 -7.80 -24.60 16.83
C ASN A 277 -8.63 -23.38 16.38
N LEU A 278 -9.69 -23.56 15.58
CA LEU A 278 -10.57 -22.45 15.22
C LEU A 278 -11.41 -22.04 16.45
N VAL A 279 -10.88 -21.15 17.27
CA VAL A 279 -11.59 -20.55 18.40
C VAL A 279 -12.55 -19.50 17.85
N ASP A 280 -13.82 -19.87 17.68
CA ASP A 280 -14.88 -18.88 17.46
C ASP A 280 -15.11 -18.11 18.77
N LEU A 281 -14.91 -16.79 18.73
CA LEU A 281 -15.05 -15.90 19.89
C LEU A 281 -16.38 -15.13 19.87
N LYS A 282 -17.33 -15.55 19.04
CA LYS A 282 -18.70 -15.04 19.08
C LYS A 282 -19.39 -15.50 20.37
N PRO A 283 -20.24 -14.66 20.99
CA PRO A 283 -21.12 -15.10 22.06
C PRO A 283 -21.91 -16.36 21.67
N GLY A 284 -21.91 -17.36 22.54
CA GLY A 284 -22.49 -18.68 22.32
C GLY A 284 -21.51 -19.74 21.79
N SER A 285 -20.30 -19.36 21.36
CA SER A 285 -19.30 -20.30 20.85
C SER A 285 -18.69 -21.15 21.96
N LEU A 286 -18.38 -22.41 21.66
CA LEU A 286 -17.78 -23.35 22.59
C LEU A 286 -16.26 -23.42 22.42
N VAL A 287 -15.55 -23.34 23.54
CA VAL A 287 -14.08 -23.41 23.62
C VAL A 287 -13.67 -24.41 24.70
N VAL A 288 -12.49 -24.99 24.56
CA VAL A 288 -11.87 -25.89 25.55
C VAL A 288 -10.63 -25.22 26.08
N TRP A 289 -10.59 -24.98 27.39
CA TRP A 289 -9.41 -24.47 28.09
C TRP A 289 -8.94 -25.49 29.12
N ASN A 290 -7.71 -25.99 28.98
CA ASN A 290 -7.14 -27.01 29.88
C ASN A 290 -8.06 -28.23 30.06
N GLY A 291 -8.71 -28.68 28.97
CA GLY A 291 -9.62 -29.83 28.96
C GLY A 291 -11.03 -29.57 29.52
N LYS A 292 -11.35 -28.34 29.92
CA LYS A 292 -12.70 -27.96 30.37
C LYS A 292 -13.46 -27.21 29.29
N SER A 293 -14.69 -27.63 29.03
CA SER A 293 -15.60 -26.95 28.10
C SER A 293 -16.15 -25.67 28.71
N LEU A 294 -16.05 -24.60 27.93
CA LEU A 294 -16.51 -23.25 28.26
C LEU A 294 -17.31 -22.71 27.07
N SER A 295 -18.23 -21.80 27.34
CA SER A 295 -18.89 -21.03 26.29
C SER A 295 -18.52 -19.55 26.41
N ILE A 296 -18.38 -18.87 25.27
CA ILE A 296 -18.19 -17.43 25.24
C ILE A 296 -19.52 -16.78 25.60
N LEU A 297 -19.60 -16.15 26.78
CA LEU A 297 -20.83 -15.51 27.25
C LEU A 297 -20.97 -14.10 26.68
N ASN A 298 -19.88 -13.34 26.77
CA ASN A 298 -19.82 -11.98 26.26
C ASN A 298 -18.36 -11.62 25.99
N ARG A 299 -18.14 -10.79 24.98
CA ARG A 299 -16.82 -10.32 24.61
C ARG A 299 -16.78 -8.80 24.70
N GLY A 300 -16.14 -8.31 25.75
CA GLY A 300 -15.90 -6.88 25.95
C GLY A 300 -14.59 -6.43 25.33
N GLU A 301 -14.41 -5.10 25.29
CA GLU A 301 -13.23 -4.45 24.70
C GLU A 301 -11.93 -4.85 25.40
N THR A 302 -11.95 -5.02 26.73
CA THR A 302 -10.77 -5.36 27.53
C THR A 302 -10.79 -6.79 28.09
N HIS A 303 -11.97 -7.38 28.25
CA HIS A 303 -12.15 -8.69 28.88
C HIS A 303 -13.17 -9.54 28.12
N THR A 304 -12.89 -10.83 28.03
CA THR A 304 -13.83 -11.83 27.52
C THR A 304 -14.41 -12.62 28.70
N ALA A 305 -15.73 -12.65 28.79
CA ALA A 305 -16.47 -13.44 29.76
C ALA A 305 -16.76 -14.83 29.17
N LEU A 306 -16.28 -15.85 29.86
CA LEU A 306 -16.49 -17.25 29.61
C LEU A 306 -17.44 -17.82 30.66
N LEU A 307 -18.30 -18.74 30.27
CA LEU A 307 -19.18 -19.47 31.17
C LEU A 307 -18.77 -20.94 31.20
N ASN A 308 -18.52 -21.46 32.40
CA ASN A 308 -18.19 -22.88 32.60
C ASN A 308 -19.45 -23.75 32.80
N GLU A 309 -19.26 -25.07 32.87
CA GLU A 309 -20.35 -26.04 33.10
C GLU A 309 -21.10 -25.86 34.42
N GLU A 310 -20.49 -25.20 35.42
CA GLU A 310 -21.10 -24.88 36.71
C GLU A 310 -21.88 -23.55 36.69
N ALA A 311 -22.10 -22.97 35.50
CA ALA A 311 -22.71 -21.65 35.30
C ALA A 311 -21.97 -20.50 36.01
N LYS A 312 -20.68 -20.65 36.30
CA LYS A 312 -19.82 -19.58 36.82
C LYS A 312 -19.19 -18.82 35.67
N VAL A 313 -19.18 -17.49 35.81
CA VAL A 313 -18.55 -16.58 34.87
C VAL A 313 -17.07 -16.42 35.22
N ILE A 314 -16.21 -16.67 34.24
CA ILE A 314 -14.78 -16.40 34.28
C ILE A 314 -14.52 -15.24 33.35
N GLN A 315 -13.97 -14.14 33.85
CA GLN A 315 -13.50 -13.04 33.01
C GLN A 315 -12.00 -13.12 32.86
N LEU A 316 -11.53 -13.13 31.61
CA LEU A 316 -10.12 -13.04 31.28
C LEU A 316 -9.85 -11.71 30.58
N PRO A 317 -8.76 -11.00 30.94
CA PRO A 317 -8.23 -9.95 30.09
C PRO A 317 -8.00 -10.52 28.70
N ASN A 318 -8.36 -9.77 27.66
CA ASN A 318 -8.22 -10.24 26.28
C ASN A 318 -6.77 -10.65 26.01
N VAL A 319 -5.78 -9.91 26.53
CA VAL A 319 -4.34 -10.26 26.46
C VAL A 319 -4.03 -11.65 27.03
N ALA A 320 -4.59 -12.00 28.18
CA ALA A 320 -4.38 -13.32 28.80
C ALA A 320 -5.11 -14.42 28.03
N LEU A 321 -6.34 -14.16 27.58
CA LEU A 321 -7.07 -15.05 26.68
C LEU A 321 -6.23 -15.33 25.41
N TRP A 322 -5.55 -14.32 24.87
CA TRP A 322 -4.67 -14.43 23.70
C TRP A 322 -3.44 -15.30 23.95
N GLU A 323 -2.78 -15.14 25.09
CA GLU A 323 -1.63 -15.99 25.45
C GLU A 323 -2.03 -17.47 25.50
N LEU A 324 -3.22 -17.76 26.03
CA LEU A 324 -3.74 -19.13 26.12
C LEU A 324 -4.06 -19.74 24.75
N VAL A 325 -4.64 -18.97 23.83
CA VAL A 325 -4.88 -19.42 22.44
C VAL A 325 -3.56 -19.65 21.71
N LYS A 326 -2.60 -18.73 21.85
CA LYS A 326 -1.28 -18.83 21.22
C LYS A 326 -0.47 -20.03 21.72
N GLN A 327 -0.62 -20.37 23.00
CA GLN A 327 0.02 -21.53 23.62
C GLN A 327 -0.72 -22.84 23.32
N GLY A 328 -1.90 -22.80 22.68
CA GLY A 328 -2.75 -23.95 22.43
C GLY A 328 -3.45 -24.49 23.68
N GLU A 329 -3.44 -23.75 24.79
CA GLU A 329 -4.14 -24.11 26.03
C GLU A 329 -5.65 -23.88 25.90
N LEU A 330 -6.06 -22.91 25.08
CA LEU A 330 -7.44 -22.61 24.74
C LEU A 330 -7.68 -22.90 23.25
N THR A 331 -8.59 -23.84 22.96
CA THR A 331 -8.90 -24.34 21.61
C THR A 331 -10.41 -24.27 21.33
N GLY A 332 -10.80 -24.25 20.06
CA GLY A 332 -12.21 -24.21 19.67
C GLY A 332 -12.83 -25.59 19.61
N VAL A 333 -14.13 -25.71 19.86
CA VAL A 333 -14.85 -26.97 19.63
C VAL A 333 -15.38 -26.99 18.21
N VAL A 334 -14.81 -27.85 17.36
CA VAL A 334 -15.41 -28.16 16.06
C VAL A 334 -16.70 -28.90 16.31
N SER A 335 -17.82 -28.21 16.18
CA SER A 335 -19.11 -28.87 16.03
C SER A 335 -19.05 -29.66 14.73
N GLN A 336 -18.98 -30.99 14.79
CA GLN A 336 -19.29 -31.82 13.64
C GLN A 336 -20.76 -31.57 13.30
N SER A 337 -21.03 -30.54 12.50
CA SER A 337 -22.32 -30.39 11.86
C SER A 337 -22.48 -31.61 10.96
N SER A 338 -23.53 -32.37 11.25
CA SER A 338 -23.91 -33.68 10.72
C SER A 338 -24.03 -33.69 9.19
N SER A 339 -22.91 -33.65 8.49
CA SER A 339 -22.85 -33.77 7.02
C SER A 339 -22.93 -35.23 6.56
N SER A 340 -22.93 -36.19 7.50
CA SER A 340 -22.96 -37.63 7.23
C SER A 340 -24.34 -38.17 6.83
N ASN A 341 -25.42 -37.41 7.03
CA ASN A 341 -26.79 -37.87 6.73
C ASN A 341 -27.32 -37.37 5.37
N ILE A 342 -26.77 -36.28 4.81
CA ILE A 342 -27.22 -35.77 3.50
C ILE A 342 -26.63 -36.58 2.34
N VAL A 343 -25.39 -37.07 2.48
CA VAL A 343 -24.73 -37.87 1.43
C VAL A 343 -25.35 -39.27 1.30
N ASN A 344 -25.79 -39.88 2.41
CA ASN A 344 -26.44 -41.20 2.37
C ASN A 344 -27.88 -41.15 1.80
N ASP A 345 -28.62 -40.07 2.02
CA ASP A 345 -29.97 -39.89 1.46
C ASP A 345 -29.96 -39.57 -0.04
N LEU A 346 -28.89 -38.93 -0.56
CA LEU A 346 -28.69 -38.70 -1.99
C LEU A 346 -28.27 -39.98 -2.73
N LEU A 347 -27.43 -40.83 -2.11
CA LEU A 347 -27.02 -42.12 -2.69
C LEU A 347 -28.11 -43.21 -2.66
N ALA A 348 -29.11 -43.09 -1.77
CA ALA A 348 -30.26 -43.99 -1.75
C ALA A 348 -31.31 -43.67 -2.83
N LYS A 349 -31.37 -42.42 -3.32
CA LYS A 349 -32.31 -42.01 -4.38
C LYS A 349 -31.82 -42.36 -5.79
N ASP A 350 -30.52 -42.41 -6.02
CA ASP A 350 -29.94 -42.80 -7.33
C ASP A 350 -29.96 -44.30 -7.62
N ARG A 351 -30.21 -45.16 -6.62
CA ARG A 351 -30.31 -46.63 -6.82
C ARG A 351 -31.72 -47.13 -7.17
N ARG A 352 -32.70 -46.25 -7.40
CA ARG A 352 -34.06 -46.64 -7.81
C ARG A 352 -34.42 -46.32 -9.26
N ILE A 353 -33.44 -45.90 -10.06
CA ILE A 353 -33.63 -45.72 -11.51
C ILE A 353 -32.53 -46.52 -12.23
N HIS A 354 -32.63 -47.84 -12.18
CA HIS A 354 -32.19 -48.76 -13.23
C HIS A 354 -32.89 -50.11 -13.06
#